data_AF-G0RKI1-F1
#
_entry.id   AF-G0RKI1-F1
#
_cell.length_a   1.000
_cell.length_b   1.000
_cell.length_c   1.000
_cell.angle_alpha   90.00
_cell.angle_beta   90.00
_cell.angle_gamma   90.00
#
_symmetry.space_group_name_H-M   'P 1'
#
loop_
_entity.id
_entity.type
_entity.pdbx_description
1 polymer ?
#
loop_
_entity_poly.entity_id
_entity_poly.type
_entity_poly.pdbx_seq_one_letter_code
_entity_poly.pdbx_strand_id
1 'polypeptide(L)'
;MTPDEAVKDVNDAKAVGFDAFALNTHDITSSWALNALQYLFDAADQNGFKLFISFDMSWRTITPSQIPSFLLNYISRPSYYKISGRPFVSTYDGGFIANSDWVSGFQQPLISQGINPYFVPSFGDWSGWPNNFFSSYPSADGVFSWESAWPDPGTTISNVSDVVDQNLAQQARAAQKVFMMPLSSFQFKYLGPGQDWYRIGEVNLPQRFEQILALKPDLVELITWNDAGEGHYVGNFFAEQIAGSPIGDYANGFDHTGWQQLVTPFIKAYKSGTATSGSQILPPGSAPVGSLWYRTLLKSASCSSTIQNYQQGQDTVNYAVLLPSNGYTIRVYSNNQLIGSFAGSAGLNYGAVPGLRVGGGQYIQVVNSAGSVVASATGTKQVAAQSSNSVCNWNYEVVGLS
;
A
#
# COMPACT_ATOMS: atom_id res chain seq x y z
N MET A 1 1.55 16.70 -11.56
CA MET A 1 0.15 16.72 -11.09
C MET A 1 -0.48 18.04 -11.48
N THR A 2 -1.65 17.98 -12.10
CA THR A 2 -2.52 19.11 -12.44
C THR A 2 -3.74 19.16 -11.51
N PRO A 3 -4.54 20.25 -11.51
CA PRO A 3 -5.78 20.31 -10.74
C PRO A 3 -6.80 19.20 -11.09
N ASP A 4 -6.95 18.87 -12.37
CA ASP A 4 -7.90 17.85 -12.82
C ASP A 4 -7.47 16.45 -12.36
N GLU A 5 -6.17 16.18 -12.38
CA GLU A 5 -5.60 14.93 -11.86
C GLU A 5 -5.81 14.80 -10.35
N ALA A 6 -5.65 15.88 -9.59
CA ALA A 6 -5.93 15.90 -8.16
C ALA A 6 -7.41 15.60 -7.86
N VAL A 7 -8.34 16.17 -8.65
CA VAL A 7 -9.78 15.87 -8.55
C VAL A 7 -10.06 14.40 -8.88
N LYS A 8 -9.40 13.86 -9.91
CA LYS A 8 -9.53 12.45 -10.28
C LYS A 8 -9.06 11.54 -9.15
N ASP A 9 -7.85 11.75 -8.62
CA ASP A 9 -7.30 10.95 -7.52
C ASP A 9 -8.20 10.97 -6.29
N VAL A 10 -8.68 12.16 -5.88
CA VAL A 10 -9.58 12.32 -4.75
C VAL A 10 -10.89 11.56 -4.96
N ASN A 11 -11.50 11.67 -6.14
CA ASN A 11 -12.78 11.00 -6.42
C ASN A 11 -12.62 9.48 -6.52
N ASP A 12 -11.56 9.00 -7.16
CA ASP A 12 -11.28 7.57 -7.29
C ASP A 12 -10.98 6.94 -5.92
N ALA A 13 -10.14 7.57 -5.09
CA ALA A 13 -9.83 7.08 -3.75
C ALA A 13 -11.07 7.06 -2.84
N LYS A 14 -11.91 8.10 -2.95
CA LYS A 14 -13.20 8.13 -2.26
C LYS A 14 -14.14 7.02 -2.72
N ALA A 15 -14.15 6.69 -4.01
CA ALA A 15 -14.97 5.61 -4.57
C ALA A 15 -14.52 4.21 -4.07
N VAL A 16 -13.22 4.01 -3.85
CA VAL A 16 -12.67 2.81 -3.20
C VAL A 16 -13.03 2.74 -1.70
N GLY A 17 -13.31 3.89 -1.09
CA GLY A 17 -13.74 4.01 0.30
C GLY A 17 -12.65 4.47 1.26
N PHE A 18 -11.54 5.00 0.77
CA PHE A 18 -10.53 5.66 1.61
C PHE A 18 -11.10 6.91 2.28
N ASP A 19 -10.60 7.23 3.48
CA ASP A 19 -11.02 8.43 4.22
C ASP A 19 -10.12 9.63 3.95
N ALA A 20 -8.82 9.37 3.78
CA ALA A 20 -7.81 10.40 3.61
C ALA A 20 -6.62 9.94 2.75
N PHE A 21 -5.86 10.89 2.21
CA PHE A 21 -4.47 10.64 1.82
C PHE A 21 -3.48 11.11 2.88
N ALA A 22 -2.46 10.28 3.10
CA ALA A 22 -1.19 10.66 3.73
C ALA A 22 -0.28 11.26 2.66
N LEU A 23 -0.06 12.57 2.70
CA LEU A 23 0.74 13.28 1.70
C LEU A 23 2.23 13.20 2.05
N ASN A 24 2.97 12.27 1.44
CA ASN A 24 4.43 12.19 1.56
C ASN A 24 5.07 13.53 1.14
N THR A 25 5.79 14.16 2.06
CA THR A 25 6.33 15.52 1.87
C THR A 25 7.78 15.58 2.34
N HIS A 26 8.73 15.52 1.39
CA HIS A 26 10.16 15.73 1.64
C HIS A 26 10.65 17.14 1.26
N ASP A 27 9.84 17.93 0.55
CA ASP A 27 10.17 19.31 0.14
C ASP A 27 9.00 20.25 0.45
N ILE A 28 9.28 21.29 1.22
CA ILE A 28 8.32 22.32 1.67
C ILE A 28 8.60 23.70 1.08
N THR A 29 9.48 23.77 0.07
CA THR A 29 9.99 25.03 -0.49
C THR A 29 9.79 25.14 -1.99
N SER A 30 9.95 24.03 -2.73
CA SER A 30 9.85 24.05 -4.19
C SER A 30 8.41 24.25 -4.65
N SER A 31 8.24 25.10 -5.68
CA SER A 31 6.91 25.42 -6.23
C SER A 31 6.16 24.20 -6.74
N TRP A 32 6.84 23.21 -7.31
CA TRP A 32 6.19 21.98 -7.78
C TRP A 32 5.53 21.20 -6.63
N ALA A 33 6.18 21.12 -5.47
CA ALA A 33 5.67 20.41 -4.29
C ALA A 33 4.50 21.19 -3.67
N LEU A 34 4.68 22.50 -3.50
CA LEU A 34 3.64 23.38 -2.96
C LEU A 34 2.38 23.42 -3.85
N ASN A 35 2.56 23.44 -5.17
CA ASN A 35 1.44 23.39 -6.11
C ASN A 35 0.69 22.06 -6.03
N ALA A 36 1.39 20.92 -5.95
CA ALA A 36 0.76 19.62 -5.83
C ALA A 36 -0.09 19.50 -4.54
N LEU A 37 0.45 19.96 -3.40
CA LEU A 37 -0.29 20.03 -2.14
C LEU A 37 -1.53 20.93 -2.27
N GLN A 38 -1.38 22.12 -2.84
CA GLN A 38 -2.49 23.04 -3.05
C GLN A 38 -3.59 22.42 -3.91
N TYR A 39 -3.24 21.77 -5.03
CA TYR A 39 -4.22 21.13 -5.92
C TYR A 39 -4.98 19.99 -5.22
N LEU A 40 -4.29 19.16 -4.43
CA LEU A 40 -4.93 18.09 -3.67
C LEU A 40 -5.86 18.65 -2.58
N PHE A 41 -5.42 19.67 -1.83
CA PHE A 41 -6.25 20.30 -0.81
C PHE A 41 -7.47 21.02 -1.39
N ASP A 42 -7.34 21.68 -2.54
CA ASP A 42 -8.48 22.29 -3.25
C ASP A 42 -9.46 21.22 -3.74
N ALA A 43 -8.96 20.13 -4.33
CA ALA A 43 -9.78 19.00 -4.76
C ALA A 43 -10.51 18.34 -3.58
N ALA A 44 -9.82 18.11 -2.46
CA ALA A 44 -10.38 17.48 -1.27
C ALA A 44 -11.44 18.35 -0.58
N ASP A 45 -11.22 19.67 -0.51
CA ASP A 45 -12.20 20.61 0.03
C ASP A 45 -13.51 20.63 -0.78
N GLN A 46 -13.40 20.54 -2.11
CA GLN A 46 -14.56 20.55 -3.01
C GLN A 46 -15.32 19.22 -3.05
N ASN A 47 -14.62 18.10 -2.84
CA ASN A 47 -15.18 16.76 -3.02
C ASN A 47 -15.41 16.00 -1.71
N GLY A 48 -15.13 16.62 -0.55
CA GLY A 48 -15.40 16.02 0.76
C GLY A 48 -14.53 14.80 1.05
N PHE A 49 -13.23 14.93 0.84
CA PHE A 49 -12.21 13.94 1.16
C PHE A 49 -11.23 14.54 2.18
N LYS A 50 -10.48 13.72 2.91
CA LYS A 50 -9.51 14.22 3.90
C LYS A 50 -8.08 14.08 3.45
N LEU A 51 -7.19 14.89 4.01
CA LEU A 51 -5.76 14.87 3.75
C LEU A 51 -5.00 15.19 5.03
N PHE A 52 -3.84 14.59 5.24
CA PHE A 52 -2.88 15.04 6.23
C PHE A 52 -1.47 14.95 5.66
N ILE A 53 -0.54 15.68 6.27
CA ILE A 53 0.86 15.67 5.84
C ILE A 53 1.61 14.55 6.58
N SER A 54 2.28 13.70 5.80
CA SER A 54 3.28 12.74 6.27
C SER A 54 4.66 13.26 5.88
N PHE A 55 5.39 13.80 6.85
CA PHE A 55 6.71 14.37 6.57
C PHE A 55 7.75 13.27 6.34
N ASP A 56 8.42 13.33 5.20
CA ASP A 56 9.47 12.38 4.88
C ASP A 56 10.81 12.90 5.40
N MET A 57 11.20 12.36 6.55
CA MET A 57 12.39 12.78 7.29
C MET A 57 13.66 12.09 6.78
N SER A 58 13.53 11.07 5.91
CA SER A 58 14.65 10.28 5.39
C SER A 58 15.62 11.13 4.55
N TRP A 59 15.09 12.14 3.86
CA TRP A 59 15.85 13.09 3.05
C TRP A 59 16.64 14.12 3.87
N ARG A 60 16.34 14.26 5.17
CA ARG A 60 16.96 15.24 6.09
C ARG A 60 16.91 16.69 5.61
N THR A 61 15.94 17.00 4.76
CA THR A 61 15.66 18.34 4.19
C THR A 61 14.72 19.16 5.08
N ILE A 62 13.97 18.50 5.94
CA ILE A 62 13.00 19.10 6.87
C ILE A 62 13.44 18.81 8.30
N THR A 63 13.36 19.82 9.15
CA THR A 63 13.61 19.71 10.60
C THR A 63 12.32 19.99 11.38
N PRO A 64 12.16 19.46 12.61
CA PRO A 64 10.96 19.69 13.41
C PRO A 64 10.60 21.16 13.60
N SER A 65 11.57 22.07 13.65
CA SER A 65 11.34 23.52 13.80
C SER A 65 10.73 24.20 12.56
N GLN A 66 10.82 23.59 11.38
CA GLN A 66 10.22 24.11 10.14
C GLN A 66 8.77 23.65 9.97
N ILE A 67 8.37 22.55 10.63
CA ILE A 67 7.04 21.96 10.47
C ILE A 67 5.93 22.92 10.89
N PRO A 68 5.97 23.62 12.05
CA PRO A 68 4.86 24.44 12.50
C PRO A 68 4.44 25.51 11.50
N SER A 69 5.39 26.33 11.02
CA SER A 69 5.08 27.42 10.09
C SER A 69 4.54 26.91 8.75
N PHE A 70 5.04 25.78 8.27
CA PHE A 70 4.52 25.13 7.07
C PHE A 70 3.11 24.57 7.27
N LEU A 71 2.89 23.85 8.37
CA LEU A 71 1.65 23.16 8.67
C LEU A 71 0.48 24.13 8.88
N LEU A 72 0.74 25.32 9.43
CA LEU A 72 -0.26 26.38 9.63
C LEU A 72 -0.97 26.81 8.33
N ASN A 73 -0.38 26.59 7.15
CA ASN A 73 -1.02 26.90 5.87
C ASN A 73 -2.19 25.97 5.53
N TYR A 74 -2.28 24.79 6.17
CA TYR A 74 -3.20 23.73 5.77
C TYR A 74 -4.20 23.31 6.87
N ILE A 75 -3.83 23.38 8.16
CA ILE A 75 -4.64 22.79 9.24
C ILE A 75 -6.02 23.44 9.47
N SER A 76 -6.21 24.65 8.96
CA SER A 76 -7.50 25.35 9.01
C SER A 76 -8.46 24.90 7.90
N ARG A 77 -7.96 24.19 6.88
CA ARG A 77 -8.77 23.71 5.75
C ARG A 77 -9.78 22.65 6.22
N PRO A 78 -11.00 22.64 5.66
CA PRO A 78 -12.03 21.68 6.04
C PRO A 78 -11.66 20.23 5.66
N SER A 79 -10.83 20.01 4.65
CA SER A 79 -10.26 18.70 4.29
C SER A 79 -9.12 18.23 5.19
N TYR A 80 -8.51 19.06 6.05
CA TYR A 80 -7.41 18.59 6.88
C TYR A 80 -7.91 17.55 7.90
N TYR A 81 -7.33 16.35 7.89
CA TYR A 81 -7.71 15.23 8.75
C TYR A 81 -7.36 15.52 10.22
N LYS A 82 -8.32 15.25 11.11
CA LYS A 82 -8.22 15.56 12.54
C LYS A 82 -8.75 14.39 13.36
N ILE A 83 -8.07 14.05 14.45
CA ILE A 83 -8.56 13.11 15.47
C ILE A 83 -8.91 13.93 16.72
N SER A 84 -10.15 13.87 17.18
CA SER A 84 -10.64 14.65 18.33
C SER A 84 -10.34 16.16 18.22
N GLY A 85 -10.47 16.71 17.00
CA GLY A 85 -10.20 18.13 16.69
C GLY A 85 -8.71 18.50 16.56
N ARG A 86 -7.79 17.58 16.83
CA ARG A 86 -6.34 17.78 16.75
C ARG A 86 -5.83 17.47 15.33
N PRO A 87 -5.07 18.37 14.66
CA PRO A 87 -4.51 18.10 13.33
C PRO A 87 -3.62 16.87 13.33
N PHE A 88 -3.96 15.86 12.51
CA PHE A 88 -3.16 14.65 12.38
C PHE A 88 -1.87 14.93 11.61
N VAL A 89 -0.75 14.40 12.10
CA VAL A 89 0.57 14.51 11.46
C VAL A 89 1.29 13.18 11.62
N SER A 90 1.88 12.68 10.54
CA SER A 90 2.72 11.49 10.54
C SER A 90 4.09 11.78 9.93
N THR A 91 4.94 10.76 9.90
CA THR A 91 6.24 10.80 9.22
C THR A 91 6.53 9.48 8.52
N TYR A 92 7.41 9.54 7.52
CA TYR A 92 8.32 8.44 7.20
C TYR A 92 9.70 8.79 7.78
N ASP A 93 10.29 7.87 8.53
CA ASP A 93 11.48 8.08 9.36
C ASP A 93 11.36 9.26 10.36
N GLY A 94 12.49 9.60 11.01
CA GLY A 94 12.59 10.68 11.99
C GLY A 94 12.87 10.18 13.41
N GLY A 95 13.02 8.87 13.58
CA GLY A 95 13.46 8.22 14.80
C GLY A 95 14.91 8.55 15.15
N PHE A 96 15.74 8.97 14.20
CA PHE A 96 17.07 9.51 14.52
C PHE A 96 17.04 10.85 15.28
N ILE A 97 15.89 11.53 15.35
CA ILE A 97 15.71 12.80 16.05
C ILE A 97 15.27 12.52 17.49
N ALA A 98 15.86 13.23 18.45
CA ALA A 98 15.51 13.07 19.85
C ALA A 98 14.07 13.54 20.13
N ASN A 99 13.38 12.85 21.05
CA ASN A 99 12.03 13.24 21.48
C ASN A 99 11.95 14.71 21.95
N SER A 100 13.00 15.23 22.61
CA SER A 100 13.06 16.64 23.04
C SER A 100 12.97 17.64 21.88
N ASP A 101 13.47 17.27 20.70
CA ASP A 101 13.52 18.14 19.54
C ASP A 101 12.19 18.14 18.79
N TRP A 102 11.49 16.99 18.78
CA TRP A 102 10.10 16.92 18.36
C TRP A 102 9.18 17.76 19.26
N VAL A 103 9.39 17.71 20.58
CA VAL A 103 8.61 18.52 21.53
C VAL A 103 8.89 20.01 21.32
N SER A 104 10.16 20.43 21.38
CA SER A 104 10.53 21.84 21.37
C SER A 104 10.41 22.50 19.98
N GLY A 105 10.69 21.75 18.91
CA GLY A 105 10.67 22.26 17.54
C GLY A 105 9.30 22.17 16.86
N PHE A 106 8.53 21.10 17.12
CA PHE A 106 7.27 20.85 16.42
C PHE A 106 6.04 21.08 17.31
N GLN A 107 5.93 20.40 18.45
CA GLN A 107 4.69 20.42 19.24
C GLN A 107 4.48 21.73 20.01
N GLN A 108 5.47 22.17 20.79
CA GLN A 108 5.33 23.37 21.63
C GLN A 108 5.04 24.66 20.84
N PRO A 109 5.66 24.89 19.66
CA PRO A 109 5.34 26.06 18.85
C PRO A 109 3.91 26.08 18.29
N LEU A 110 3.28 24.92 18.09
CA LEU A 110 1.86 24.84 17.74
C LEU A 110 0.97 25.01 18.97
N ILE A 111 1.32 24.39 20.10
CA ILE A 111 0.58 24.48 21.36
C ILE A 111 0.51 25.94 21.85
N SER A 112 1.60 26.70 21.72
CA SER A 112 1.62 28.13 22.08
C SER A 112 0.67 29.00 21.25
N GLN A 113 0.22 28.49 20.09
CA GLN A 113 -0.79 29.11 19.24
C GLN A 113 -2.20 28.50 19.44
N GLY A 114 -2.38 27.68 20.50
CA GLY A 114 -3.64 27.01 20.79
C GLY A 114 -3.93 25.79 19.91
N ILE A 115 -2.94 25.28 19.18
CA ILE A 115 -3.07 24.13 18.29
C ILE A 115 -2.35 22.94 18.90
N ASN A 116 -3.10 21.90 19.27
CA ASN A 116 -2.51 20.66 19.76
C ASN A 116 -2.47 19.62 18.61
N PRO A 117 -1.31 19.33 17.99
CA PRO A 117 -1.21 18.33 16.91
C PRO A 117 -1.45 16.91 17.46
N TYR A 118 -1.91 15.98 16.62
CA TYR A 118 -2.03 14.56 16.90
C TYR A 118 -0.95 13.80 16.13
N PHE A 119 0.11 13.36 16.81
CA PHE A 119 1.35 12.92 16.17
C PHE A 119 1.51 11.39 16.14
N VAL A 120 1.49 10.78 14.95
CA VAL A 120 1.62 9.33 14.74
C VAL A 120 2.77 9.06 13.76
N PRO A 121 4.03 9.05 14.23
CA PRO A 121 5.19 8.89 13.37
C PRO A 121 5.50 7.42 12.99
N SER A 122 6.21 7.24 11.87
CA SER A 122 6.93 6.00 11.56
C SER A 122 8.41 6.18 11.83
N PHE A 123 8.88 5.71 12.99
CA PHE A 123 10.29 5.81 13.41
C PHE A 123 10.99 4.45 13.35
N GLY A 124 10.82 3.74 12.24
CA GLY A 124 11.50 2.46 11.98
C GLY A 124 13.03 2.58 11.94
N ASP A 125 13.53 3.79 11.66
CA ASP A 125 14.94 4.19 11.68
C ASP A 125 15.52 4.42 13.10
N TRP A 126 14.67 4.39 14.14
CA TRP A 126 15.15 4.49 15.51
C TRP A 126 15.92 3.23 15.94
N SER A 127 17.09 3.40 16.53
CA SER A 127 17.97 2.29 16.92
C SER A 127 17.39 1.32 17.96
N GLY A 128 16.36 1.73 18.73
CA GLY A 128 15.64 0.87 19.68
C GLY A 128 14.40 0.18 19.10
N TRP A 129 14.11 0.37 17.81
CA TRP A 129 12.93 -0.18 17.17
C TRP A 129 12.88 -1.72 17.27
N PRO A 130 11.70 -2.33 17.50
CA PRO A 130 10.39 -1.74 17.76
C PRO A 130 10.03 -1.64 19.26
N ASN A 131 10.99 -1.81 20.18
CA ASN A 131 10.70 -2.05 21.60
C ASN A 131 10.77 -0.78 22.45
N ASN A 132 9.90 -0.65 23.45
CA ASN A 132 9.85 0.50 24.37
C ASN A 132 9.61 1.84 23.67
N PHE A 133 8.87 1.84 22.55
CA PHE A 133 8.68 3.03 21.70
C PHE A 133 8.16 4.24 22.49
N PHE A 134 7.07 4.09 23.25
CA PHE A 134 6.46 5.20 24.00
C PHE A 134 7.25 5.63 25.24
N SER A 135 8.22 4.83 25.70
CA SER A 135 9.17 5.26 26.74
C SER A 135 10.23 6.21 26.15
N SER A 136 10.63 5.97 24.91
CA SER A 136 11.62 6.80 24.20
C SER A 136 10.99 8.01 23.51
N TYR A 137 9.76 7.88 23.02
CA TYR A 137 8.98 8.94 22.36
C TYR A 137 7.64 9.18 23.06
N PRO A 138 7.63 9.59 24.34
CA PRO A 138 6.38 9.83 25.08
C PRO A 138 5.53 10.96 24.50
N SER A 139 6.13 11.81 23.65
CA SER A 139 5.44 12.90 22.97
C SER A 139 4.51 12.43 21.85
N ALA A 140 4.68 11.21 21.32
CA ALA A 140 3.85 10.67 20.25
C ALA A 140 2.44 10.31 20.75
N ASP A 141 1.44 10.54 19.91
CA ASP A 141 0.05 10.11 20.13
C ASP A 141 -0.24 8.71 19.59
N GLY A 142 0.67 8.17 18.78
CA GLY A 142 0.61 6.82 18.27
C GLY A 142 1.92 6.41 17.63
N VAL A 143 1.90 5.27 16.94
CA VAL A 143 3.04 4.77 16.17
C VAL A 143 2.56 4.11 14.88
N PHE A 144 3.34 4.28 13.81
CA PHE A 144 3.14 3.65 12.52
C PHE A 144 4.30 2.72 12.19
N SER A 145 4.02 1.50 11.77
CA SER A 145 5.02 0.46 11.48
C SER A 145 5.34 0.30 9.99
N TRP A 146 5.57 1.38 9.22
CA TRP A 146 5.73 1.37 7.75
C TRP A 146 6.43 0.12 7.18
N GLU A 147 7.63 -0.22 7.66
CA GLU A 147 8.45 -1.32 7.12
C GLU A 147 7.88 -2.73 7.31
N SER A 148 6.89 -2.92 8.18
CA SER A 148 6.21 -4.22 8.40
C SER A 148 5.19 -4.56 7.30
N ALA A 149 4.99 -3.70 6.31
CA ALA A 149 4.00 -3.92 5.25
C ALA A 149 4.33 -5.11 4.34
N TRP A 150 5.59 -5.57 4.34
CA TRP A 150 6.09 -6.62 3.46
C TRP A 150 6.98 -7.60 4.23
N PRO A 151 7.20 -8.80 3.67
CA PRO A 151 8.17 -9.73 4.24
C PRO A 151 9.57 -9.13 4.33
N ASP A 152 10.36 -9.66 5.28
CA ASP A 152 11.75 -9.25 5.47
C ASP A 152 12.58 -9.52 4.21
N PRO A 153 13.45 -8.58 3.80
CA PRO A 153 14.35 -8.80 2.69
C PRO A 153 15.30 -9.96 2.98
N GLY A 154 15.61 -10.77 1.96
CA GLY A 154 16.51 -11.89 2.12
C GLY A 154 16.55 -12.80 0.91
N THR A 155 17.01 -14.04 1.12
CA THR A 155 17.15 -15.05 0.06
C THR A 155 16.16 -16.20 0.16
N THR A 156 15.37 -16.25 1.24
CA THR A 156 14.38 -17.28 1.51
C THR A 156 12.98 -16.71 1.37
N ILE A 157 12.11 -17.46 0.69
CA ILE A 157 10.70 -17.12 0.57
C ILE A 157 10.08 -17.12 1.97
N SER A 158 9.50 -15.98 2.36
CA SER A 158 8.80 -15.80 3.63
C SER A 158 7.49 -15.06 3.40
N ASN A 159 6.51 -15.40 4.23
CA ASN A 159 5.27 -14.65 4.31
C ASN A 159 5.46 -13.43 5.22
N VAL A 160 4.57 -12.45 5.08
CA VAL A 160 4.63 -11.24 5.91
C VAL A 160 4.29 -11.59 7.35
N SER A 161 5.05 -11.02 8.28
CA SER A 161 4.88 -11.23 9.71
C SER A 161 4.13 -10.05 10.31
N ASP A 162 3.22 -10.33 11.24
CA ASP A 162 2.53 -9.32 12.05
C ASP A 162 3.15 -9.14 13.44
N VAL A 163 4.32 -9.75 13.71
CA VAL A 163 4.98 -9.70 15.03
C VAL A 163 5.31 -8.26 15.46
N VAL A 164 5.84 -7.45 14.54
CA VAL A 164 6.14 -6.03 14.82
C VAL A 164 4.84 -5.26 15.10
N ASP A 165 3.81 -5.50 14.30
CA ASP A 165 2.50 -4.86 14.43
C ASP A 165 1.84 -5.22 15.76
N GLN A 166 1.84 -6.51 16.12
CA GLN A 166 1.31 -7.00 17.38
C GLN A 166 2.03 -6.38 18.58
N ASN A 167 3.37 -6.31 18.53
CA ASN A 167 4.17 -5.69 19.58
C ASN A 167 3.82 -4.20 19.76
N LEU A 168 3.81 -3.42 18.67
CA LEU A 168 3.50 -2.00 18.72
C LEU A 168 2.05 -1.73 19.11
N ALA A 169 1.09 -2.54 18.65
CA ALA A 169 -0.29 -2.48 19.09
C ALA A 169 -0.45 -2.75 20.59
N GLN A 170 0.34 -3.65 21.17
CA GLN A 170 0.35 -3.88 22.62
C GLN A 170 0.94 -2.68 23.38
N GLN A 171 2.07 -2.14 22.91
CA GLN A 171 2.70 -0.96 23.51
C GLN A 171 1.77 0.26 23.45
N ALA A 172 1.10 0.49 22.31
CA ALA A 172 0.18 1.60 22.12
C ALA A 172 -1.02 1.50 23.06
N ARG A 173 -1.66 0.33 23.16
CA ARG A 173 -2.75 0.08 24.11
C ARG A 173 -2.33 0.31 25.56
N ALA A 174 -1.14 -0.18 25.96
CA ALA A 174 -0.62 0.03 27.31
C ALA A 174 -0.37 1.52 27.62
N ALA A 175 0.02 2.31 26.62
CA ALA A 175 0.24 3.75 26.73
C ALA A 175 -1.02 4.61 26.47
N GLN A 176 -2.18 4.00 26.18
CA GLN A 176 -3.42 4.68 25.76
C GLN A 176 -3.21 5.55 24.50
N LYS A 177 -2.41 5.05 23.56
CA LYS A 177 -2.07 5.66 22.27
C LYS A 177 -2.60 4.82 21.11
N VAL A 178 -2.60 5.36 19.89
CA VAL A 178 -3.08 4.63 18.71
C VAL A 178 -1.97 3.87 18.00
N PHE A 179 -2.34 2.77 17.35
CA PHE A 179 -1.48 2.06 16.42
C PHE A 179 -2.03 2.16 14.99
N MET A 180 -1.18 2.60 14.07
CA MET A 180 -1.46 2.60 12.63
C MET A 180 -0.71 1.44 11.98
N MET A 181 -1.43 0.53 11.33
CA MET A 181 -0.85 -0.65 10.71
C MET A 181 -0.73 -0.44 9.19
N PRO A 182 0.40 -0.80 8.56
CA PRO A 182 0.56 -0.67 7.12
C PRO A 182 -0.13 -1.80 6.35
N LEU A 183 -0.53 -1.51 5.13
CA LEU A 183 -1.07 -2.44 4.15
C LEU A 183 -0.43 -2.16 2.79
N SER A 184 0.16 -3.18 2.17
CA SER A 184 0.70 -3.04 0.80
C SER A 184 0.60 -4.37 0.04
N SER A 185 0.82 -4.32 -1.28
CA SER A 185 0.80 -5.50 -2.15
C SER A 185 2.17 -6.15 -2.28
N PHE A 186 3.14 -5.50 -2.91
CA PHE A 186 4.52 -5.98 -3.08
C PHE A 186 5.46 -4.77 -3.05
N GLN A 187 6.74 -4.93 -3.35
CA GLN A 187 7.53 -3.80 -3.86
C GLN A 187 8.40 -4.27 -5.01
N PHE A 188 8.53 -3.44 -6.04
CA PHE A 188 9.54 -3.59 -7.07
C PHE A 188 10.06 -2.21 -7.49
N LYS A 189 11.37 -2.03 -7.37
CA LYS A 189 12.06 -0.84 -7.81
C LYS A 189 13.24 -1.20 -8.68
N TYR A 190 13.48 -0.40 -9.72
CA TYR A 190 14.57 -0.61 -10.68
C TYR A 190 15.17 0.73 -11.14
N LEU A 191 15.86 1.44 -10.24
CA LEU A 191 16.48 2.75 -10.52
C LEU A 191 18.00 2.68 -10.69
N GLY A 192 18.58 1.48 -10.71
CA GLY A 192 20.00 1.23 -10.88
C GLY A 192 20.68 0.72 -9.61
N PRO A 193 22.03 0.59 -9.64
CA PRO A 193 22.79 -0.08 -8.58
C PRO A 193 22.48 0.44 -7.17
N GLY A 194 22.11 -0.48 -6.28
CA GLY A 194 21.74 -0.16 -4.88
C GLY A 194 20.30 0.33 -4.71
N GLN A 195 19.56 0.51 -5.80
CA GLN A 195 18.15 0.92 -5.82
C GLN A 195 17.27 -0.07 -6.60
N ASP A 196 17.78 -1.28 -6.85
CA ASP A 196 17.06 -2.36 -7.51
C ASP A 196 16.66 -3.40 -6.47
N TRP A 197 15.37 -3.57 -6.19
CA TRP A 197 14.90 -4.54 -5.20
C TRP A 197 13.52 -5.10 -5.53
N TYR A 198 13.27 -6.26 -4.94
CA TYR A 198 11.97 -6.91 -4.90
C TYR A 198 11.62 -7.22 -3.45
N ARG A 199 10.37 -6.94 -3.05
CA ARG A 199 9.76 -7.50 -1.85
C ARG A 199 8.55 -8.30 -2.29
N ILE A 200 8.54 -9.57 -1.88
CA ILE A 200 7.53 -10.58 -2.25
C ILE A 200 6.10 -10.09 -2.02
N GLY A 201 5.26 -10.27 -3.04
CA GLY A 201 3.83 -9.96 -2.95
C GLY A 201 2.92 -10.90 -3.72
N GLU A 202 3.37 -12.14 -3.95
CA GLU A 202 2.56 -13.20 -4.51
C GLU A 202 1.24 -13.41 -3.74
N VAL A 203 1.23 -13.26 -2.41
CA VAL A 203 0.00 -13.29 -1.58
C VAL A 203 -0.04 -12.25 -0.44
N ASN A 204 0.87 -11.29 -0.45
CA ASN A 204 1.03 -10.35 0.69
C ASN A 204 -0.21 -9.47 0.92
N LEU A 205 -0.82 -8.90 -0.14
CA LEU A 205 -2.03 -8.09 -0.01
C LEU A 205 -3.19 -8.81 0.74
N PRO A 206 -3.69 -9.98 0.28
CA PRO A 206 -4.76 -10.66 0.98
C PRO A 206 -4.33 -11.19 2.36
N GLN A 207 -3.06 -11.55 2.56
CA GLN A 207 -2.57 -11.97 3.86
C GLN A 207 -2.60 -10.82 4.88
N ARG A 208 -2.21 -9.60 4.47
CA ARG A 208 -2.30 -8.40 5.32
C ARG A 208 -3.74 -8.08 5.69
N PHE A 209 -4.72 -8.30 4.80
CA PHE A 209 -6.13 -8.12 5.17
C PHE A 209 -6.52 -8.98 6.38
N GLU A 210 -6.14 -10.25 6.39
CA GLU A 210 -6.46 -11.14 7.51
C GLU A 210 -5.75 -10.73 8.80
N GLN A 211 -4.46 -10.37 8.71
CA GLN A 211 -3.70 -9.88 9.86
C GLN A 211 -4.32 -8.60 10.46
N ILE A 212 -4.75 -7.66 9.61
CA ILE A 212 -5.40 -6.42 10.04
C ILE A 212 -6.73 -6.72 10.74
N LEU A 213 -7.57 -7.60 10.18
CA LEU A 213 -8.84 -7.97 10.81
C LEU A 213 -8.66 -8.72 12.13
N ALA A 214 -7.59 -9.50 12.26
CA ALA A 214 -7.25 -10.21 13.48
C ALA A 214 -6.72 -9.26 14.58
N LEU A 215 -5.81 -8.36 14.22
CA LEU A 215 -5.18 -7.42 15.17
C LEU A 215 -6.06 -6.24 15.55
N LYS A 216 -6.97 -5.82 14.66
CA LYS A 216 -7.87 -4.66 14.84
C LYS A 216 -7.11 -3.37 15.23
N PRO A 217 -6.18 -2.89 14.40
CA PRO A 217 -5.48 -1.64 14.64
C PRO A 217 -6.45 -0.45 14.61
N ASP A 218 -6.10 0.65 15.30
CA ASP A 218 -6.92 1.86 15.34
C ASP A 218 -7.00 2.56 13.98
N LEU A 219 -5.92 2.49 13.20
CA LEU A 219 -5.79 3.05 11.86
C LEU A 219 -5.11 2.05 10.93
N VAL A 220 -5.40 2.13 9.64
CA VAL A 220 -4.73 1.38 8.58
C VAL A 220 -4.30 2.36 7.50
N GLU A 221 -3.02 2.32 7.11
CA GLU A 221 -2.52 3.08 5.97
C GLU A 221 -2.18 2.13 4.83
N LEU A 222 -2.83 2.30 3.68
CA LEU A 222 -2.45 1.58 2.47
C LEU A 222 -1.29 2.31 1.79
N ILE A 223 -0.17 1.60 1.67
CA ILE A 223 1.03 2.00 0.95
C ILE A 223 0.99 1.26 -0.40
N THR A 224 0.56 1.87 -1.49
CA THR A 224 0.24 3.31 -1.63
C THR A 224 -0.83 3.60 -2.68
N TRP A 225 -1.23 4.86 -2.83
CA TRP A 225 -2.12 5.29 -3.89
C TRP A 225 -1.44 5.38 -5.26
N ASN A 226 -0.22 5.95 -5.36
CA ASN A 226 0.36 6.33 -6.66
C ASN A 226 1.89 6.26 -6.80
N ASP A 227 2.61 5.49 -5.97
CA ASP A 227 4.06 5.28 -6.15
C ASP A 227 4.35 4.25 -7.25
N ALA A 228 4.45 4.76 -8.47
CA ALA A 228 4.91 4.00 -9.62
C ALA A 228 6.40 3.59 -9.53
N GLY A 229 7.20 4.32 -8.74
CA GLY A 229 8.64 4.07 -8.57
C GLY A 229 8.94 2.81 -7.78
N GLU A 230 8.01 2.37 -6.95
CA GLU A 230 8.12 1.12 -6.18
C GLU A 230 7.05 0.09 -6.54
N GLY A 231 6.20 0.43 -7.51
CA GLY A 231 5.29 -0.49 -8.19
C GLY A 231 4.15 -1.02 -7.33
N HIS A 232 3.88 -0.49 -6.14
CA HIS A 232 2.90 -1.05 -5.19
C HIS A 232 1.66 -0.19 -5.00
N TYR A 233 1.40 0.66 -5.98
CA TYR A 233 0.26 1.55 -6.00
C TYR A 233 -1.05 0.79 -6.31
N VAL A 234 -2.18 1.32 -5.87
CA VAL A 234 -3.53 0.78 -6.20
C VAL A 234 -4.41 1.79 -6.93
N GLY A 235 -3.97 3.04 -7.06
CA GLY A 235 -4.66 4.13 -7.74
C GLY A 235 -4.09 4.41 -9.12
N ASN A 236 -4.21 5.67 -9.56
CA ASN A 236 -3.58 6.14 -10.79
C ASN A 236 -2.21 6.73 -10.45
N PHE A 237 -1.28 6.66 -11.41
CA PHE A 237 -0.13 7.55 -11.44
C PHE A 237 -0.13 8.31 -12.77
N PHE A 238 0.43 9.51 -12.77
CA PHE A 238 0.42 10.43 -13.92
C PHE A 238 1.83 10.59 -14.49
N ALA A 239 1.91 10.97 -15.76
CA ALA A 239 3.18 11.07 -16.48
C ALA A 239 4.15 12.07 -15.80
N GLU A 240 3.62 13.16 -15.25
CA GLU A 240 4.36 14.20 -14.56
C GLU A 240 5.06 13.69 -13.29
N GLN A 241 4.49 12.67 -12.63
CA GLN A 241 5.07 12.11 -11.40
C GLN A 241 6.37 11.34 -11.67
N ILE A 242 6.52 10.81 -12.88
CA ILE A 242 7.67 9.99 -13.28
C ILE A 242 8.54 10.67 -14.34
N ALA A 243 8.19 11.90 -14.75
CA ALA A 243 8.88 12.62 -15.80
C ALA A 243 10.36 12.85 -15.45
N GLY A 244 11.24 12.63 -16.43
CA GLY A 244 12.69 12.80 -16.25
C GLY A 244 13.36 11.69 -15.42
N SER A 245 12.63 10.63 -15.07
CA SER A 245 13.16 9.44 -14.37
C SER A 245 13.07 8.19 -15.25
N PRO A 246 13.83 7.12 -14.95
CA PRO A 246 13.69 5.84 -15.63
C PRO A 246 12.48 5.02 -15.12
N ILE A 247 11.66 5.56 -14.21
CA ILE A 247 10.48 4.85 -13.66
C ILE A 247 9.53 4.42 -14.78
N GLY A 248 9.38 5.26 -15.81
CA GLY A 248 8.56 4.95 -16.97
C GLY A 248 8.95 3.67 -17.72
N ASP A 249 10.22 3.24 -17.63
CA ASP A 249 10.70 2.05 -18.34
C ASP A 249 10.14 0.74 -17.75
N TYR A 250 9.72 0.75 -16.48
CA TYR A 250 9.09 -0.41 -15.83
C TYR A 250 7.66 -0.19 -15.34
N ALA A 251 7.21 1.06 -15.18
CA ALA A 251 5.85 1.37 -14.74
C ALA A 251 4.87 1.56 -15.89
N ASN A 252 5.29 2.12 -17.04
CA ASN A 252 4.36 2.46 -18.11
C ASN A 252 3.67 1.22 -18.68
N GLY A 253 2.35 1.34 -18.84
CA GLY A 253 1.48 0.28 -19.34
C GLY A 253 1.11 -0.76 -18.28
N PHE A 254 1.63 -0.69 -17.06
CA PHE A 254 1.09 -1.46 -15.94
C PHE A 254 -0.04 -0.66 -15.29
N ASP A 255 -1.11 -1.35 -14.93
CA ASP A 255 -2.27 -0.81 -14.21
C ASP A 255 -2.55 -1.73 -13.02
N HIS A 256 -2.56 -1.15 -11.82
CA HIS A 256 -2.76 -1.88 -10.57
C HIS A 256 -4.15 -1.67 -9.96
N THR A 257 -5.02 -0.91 -10.63
CA THR A 257 -6.39 -0.64 -10.18
C THR A 257 -7.24 -1.92 -10.06
N GLY A 258 -6.83 -3.01 -10.71
CA GLY A 258 -7.45 -4.32 -10.54
C GLY A 258 -7.53 -4.76 -9.07
N TRP A 259 -6.57 -4.38 -8.22
CA TRP A 259 -6.61 -4.67 -6.78
C TRP A 259 -7.70 -3.90 -6.01
N GLN A 260 -8.26 -2.82 -6.56
CA GLN A 260 -9.36 -2.09 -5.92
C GLN A 260 -10.61 -2.96 -5.72
N GLN A 261 -10.80 -4.01 -6.54
CA GLN A 261 -11.87 -5.00 -6.35
C GLN A 261 -11.75 -5.77 -5.02
N LEU A 262 -10.54 -5.85 -4.47
CA LEU A 262 -10.23 -6.49 -3.19
C LEU A 262 -10.17 -5.48 -2.05
N VAL A 263 -9.57 -4.31 -2.30
CA VAL A 263 -9.41 -3.24 -1.30
C VAL A 263 -10.76 -2.67 -0.87
N THR A 264 -11.69 -2.42 -1.81
CA THR A 264 -12.99 -1.83 -1.49
C THR A 264 -13.79 -2.66 -0.48
N PRO A 265 -13.96 -3.99 -0.68
CA PRO A 265 -14.69 -4.80 0.30
C PRO A 265 -13.91 -5.03 1.60
N PHE A 266 -12.57 -5.06 1.54
CA PHE A 266 -11.74 -5.11 2.75
C PHE A 266 -11.95 -3.87 3.63
N ILE A 267 -11.93 -2.66 3.06
CA ILE A 267 -12.19 -1.43 3.80
C ILE A 267 -13.55 -1.49 4.49
N LYS A 268 -14.59 -1.96 3.80
CA LYS A 268 -15.92 -2.15 4.38
C LYS A 268 -15.91 -3.14 5.55
N ALA A 269 -15.21 -4.27 5.40
CA ALA A 269 -15.10 -5.27 6.46
C ALA A 269 -14.36 -4.71 7.68
N TYR A 270 -13.23 -4.03 7.49
CA TYR A 270 -12.45 -3.39 8.55
C TYR A 270 -13.29 -2.33 9.30
N LYS A 271 -13.90 -1.40 8.56
CA LYS A 271 -14.74 -0.33 9.12
C LYS A 271 -16.01 -0.84 9.83
N SER A 272 -16.44 -2.08 9.58
CA SER A 272 -17.55 -2.67 10.34
C SER A 272 -17.20 -2.92 11.81
N GLY A 273 -15.92 -3.02 12.16
CA GLY A 273 -15.42 -3.36 13.51
C GLY A 273 -15.72 -4.79 13.97
N THR A 274 -16.46 -5.58 13.18
CA THR A 274 -16.93 -6.93 13.55
C THR A 274 -16.24 -8.06 12.80
N ALA A 275 -15.63 -7.76 11.65
CA ALA A 275 -14.87 -8.75 10.89
C ALA A 275 -13.56 -9.12 11.62
N THR A 276 -13.24 -10.41 11.65
CA THR A 276 -12.06 -10.97 12.32
C THR A 276 -11.26 -11.92 11.44
N SER A 277 -11.70 -12.17 10.20
CA SER A 277 -11.03 -13.07 9.26
C SER A 277 -11.42 -12.76 7.81
N GLY A 278 -10.67 -13.31 6.85
CA GLY A 278 -10.96 -13.18 5.42
C GLY A 278 -12.34 -13.68 5.00
N SER A 279 -12.91 -14.66 5.72
CA SER A 279 -14.26 -15.20 5.43
C SER A 279 -15.39 -14.16 5.54
N GLN A 280 -15.14 -13.04 6.23
CA GLN A 280 -16.08 -11.94 6.41
C GLN A 280 -15.84 -10.78 5.44
N ILE A 281 -14.83 -10.88 4.58
CA ILE A 281 -14.62 -9.95 3.46
C ILE A 281 -15.47 -10.45 2.29
N LEU A 282 -16.69 -9.93 2.20
CA LEU A 282 -17.69 -10.37 1.21
C LEU A 282 -17.73 -9.43 0.00
N PRO A 283 -18.05 -9.93 -1.21
CA PRO A 283 -18.26 -9.07 -2.37
C PRO A 283 -19.38 -8.04 -2.12
N PRO A 284 -19.41 -6.90 -2.84
CA PRO A 284 -20.43 -5.88 -2.66
C PRO A 284 -21.84 -6.33 -3.09
N GLY A 285 -21.94 -7.40 -3.88
CA GLY A 285 -23.19 -7.99 -4.35
C GLY A 285 -23.12 -9.52 -4.45
N SER A 286 -23.96 -10.11 -5.31
CA SER A 286 -24.04 -11.57 -5.49
C SER A 286 -23.07 -12.15 -6.51
N ALA A 287 -22.25 -11.32 -7.14
CA ALA A 287 -21.23 -11.77 -8.09
C ALA A 287 -19.85 -11.86 -7.41
N PRO A 288 -19.01 -12.83 -7.78
CA PRO A 288 -17.60 -12.83 -7.40
C PRO A 288 -16.91 -11.54 -7.86
N VAL A 289 -16.04 -10.99 -7.02
CA VAL A 289 -15.10 -9.91 -7.39
C VAL A 289 -13.69 -10.31 -6.96
N GLY A 290 -12.66 -9.77 -7.59
CA GLY A 290 -11.29 -10.17 -7.27
C GLY A 290 -10.30 -9.75 -8.32
N SER A 291 -9.09 -10.27 -8.20
CA SER A 291 -7.98 -9.92 -9.08
C SER A 291 -7.06 -11.11 -9.32
N LEU A 292 -6.44 -11.08 -10.50
CA LEU A 292 -5.32 -11.90 -10.91
C LEU A 292 -4.07 -11.03 -10.99
N TRP A 293 -2.91 -11.55 -10.61
CA TRP A 293 -1.64 -10.90 -10.91
C TRP A 293 -0.48 -11.86 -11.14
N TYR A 294 0.52 -11.43 -11.89
CA TYR A 294 1.73 -12.19 -12.18
C TYR A 294 2.86 -11.28 -12.68
N ARG A 295 4.11 -11.75 -12.56
CA ARG A 295 5.29 -11.08 -13.16
C ARG A 295 5.33 -11.33 -14.67
N THR A 296 5.72 -10.31 -15.44
CA THR A 296 5.89 -10.44 -16.90
C THR A 296 7.26 -11.02 -17.30
N LEU A 297 8.13 -11.27 -16.33
CA LEU A 297 9.46 -11.82 -16.54
C LEU A 297 9.70 -12.98 -15.56
N LEU A 298 10.13 -14.12 -16.09
CA LEU A 298 10.45 -15.28 -15.24
C LEU A 298 11.65 -14.97 -14.33
N LYS A 299 11.64 -15.56 -13.14
CA LYS A 299 12.75 -15.49 -12.20
C LYS A 299 14.07 -15.97 -12.81
N SER A 300 14.01 -16.94 -13.72
CA SER A 300 15.17 -17.49 -14.43
C SER A 300 15.79 -16.55 -15.48
N ALA A 301 15.24 -15.35 -15.70
CA ALA A 301 15.84 -14.36 -16.57
C ALA A 301 17.27 -14.02 -16.11
N SER A 302 18.19 -13.83 -17.06
CA SER A 302 19.61 -13.61 -16.75
C SER A 302 19.88 -12.32 -15.99
N CYS A 303 18.97 -11.34 -16.07
CA CYS A 303 19.07 -10.08 -15.35
C CYS A 303 18.59 -10.16 -13.90
N SER A 304 17.88 -11.21 -13.48
CA SER A 304 17.20 -11.24 -12.18
C SER A 304 18.16 -11.03 -11.01
N SER A 305 19.42 -11.47 -11.14
CA SER A 305 20.44 -11.31 -10.12
C SER A 305 20.88 -9.87 -9.88
N THR A 306 20.49 -8.91 -10.72
CA THR A 306 20.72 -7.48 -10.47
C THR A 306 19.72 -6.91 -9.47
N ILE A 307 18.59 -7.57 -9.25
CA ILE A 307 17.55 -7.13 -8.32
C ILE A 307 17.85 -7.72 -6.93
N GLN A 308 17.93 -6.89 -5.90
CA GLN A 308 18.06 -7.38 -4.53
C GLN A 308 16.84 -8.23 -4.14
N ASN A 309 17.10 -9.31 -3.39
CA ASN A 309 16.10 -10.26 -2.91
C ASN A 309 15.34 -11.04 -4.00
N TYR A 310 15.81 -11.04 -5.25
CA TYR A 310 15.17 -11.78 -6.35
C TYR A 310 14.96 -13.28 -6.03
N GLN A 311 15.77 -13.87 -5.15
CA GLN A 311 15.62 -15.27 -4.72
C GLN A 311 14.28 -15.54 -4.03
N GLN A 312 13.63 -14.51 -3.48
CA GLN A 312 12.29 -14.63 -2.86
C GLN A 312 11.16 -14.63 -3.89
N GLY A 313 11.40 -14.21 -5.14
CA GLY A 313 10.38 -14.24 -6.18
C GLY A 313 9.97 -15.66 -6.56
N GLN A 314 8.71 -15.83 -6.96
CA GLN A 314 8.16 -17.10 -7.42
C GLN A 314 7.50 -16.95 -8.80
N ASP A 315 7.66 -17.97 -9.64
CA ASP A 315 7.03 -18.01 -10.97
C ASP A 315 5.62 -18.60 -10.83
N THR A 316 4.70 -17.75 -10.34
CA THR A 316 3.32 -18.11 -10.02
C THR A 316 2.31 -17.23 -10.76
N VAL A 317 1.12 -17.79 -10.95
CA VAL A 317 -0.09 -17.03 -11.25
C VAL A 317 -0.83 -16.84 -9.93
N ASN A 318 -0.96 -15.59 -9.49
CA ASN A 318 -1.52 -15.25 -8.19
C ASN A 318 -2.95 -14.76 -8.33
N TYR A 319 -3.78 -15.05 -7.34
CA TYR A 319 -5.14 -14.55 -7.31
C TYR A 319 -5.62 -14.25 -5.90
N ALA A 320 -6.61 -13.38 -5.82
CA ALA A 320 -7.54 -13.30 -4.70
C ALA A 320 -8.95 -13.04 -5.25
N VAL A 321 -9.95 -13.75 -4.71
CA VAL A 321 -11.35 -13.70 -5.12
C VAL A 321 -12.23 -13.71 -3.88
N LEU A 322 -13.19 -12.79 -3.84
CA LEU A 322 -14.25 -12.73 -2.84
C LEU A 322 -15.49 -13.42 -3.39
N LEU A 323 -15.88 -14.53 -2.75
CA LEU A 323 -17.05 -15.30 -3.17
C LEU A 323 -18.27 -14.99 -2.29
N PRO A 324 -19.47 -14.84 -2.87
CA PRO A 324 -20.68 -14.51 -2.11
C PRO A 324 -21.19 -15.69 -1.27
N SER A 325 -20.81 -16.92 -1.62
CA SER A 325 -21.22 -18.16 -0.96
C SER A 325 -20.23 -19.28 -1.28
N ASN A 326 -20.44 -20.45 -0.68
CA ASN A 326 -19.75 -21.68 -1.10
C ASN A 326 -20.28 -22.15 -2.47
N GLY A 327 -19.63 -23.19 -3.02
CA GLY A 327 -20.09 -23.85 -4.26
C GLY A 327 -19.48 -23.30 -5.54
N TYR A 328 -18.41 -22.50 -5.42
CA TYR A 328 -17.61 -22.08 -6.56
C TYR A 328 -16.30 -22.88 -6.65
N THR A 329 -15.72 -22.93 -7.84
CA THR A 329 -14.38 -23.44 -8.10
C THR A 329 -13.56 -22.37 -8.80
N ILE A 330 -12.35 -22.13 -8.33
CA ILE A 330 -11.40 -21.19 -8.93
C ILE A 330 -10.40 -22.00 -9.75
N ARG A 331 -10.40 -21.81 -11.07
CA ARG A 331 -9.46 -22.45 -12.00
C ARG A 331 -8.40 -21.44 -12.43
N VAL A 332 -7.15 -21.84 -12.40
CA VAL A 332 -6.00 -20.97 -12.68
C VAL A 332 -5.23 -21.52 -13.86
N TYR A 333 -4.92 -20.65 -14.81
CA TYR A 333 -4.30 -21.00 -16.07
C TYR A 333 -3.03 -20.19 -16.32
N SER A 334 -2.05 -20.83 -16.95
CA SER A 334 -0.85 -20.17 -17.48
C SER A 334 -0.52 -20.72 -18.86
N ASN A 335 -0.36 -19.84 -19.85
CA ASN A 335 -0.21 -20.25 -21.25
C ASN A 335 -1.34 -21.18 -21.71
N ASN A 336 -2.58 -20.83 -21.33
CA ASN A 336 -3.80 -21.59 -21.59
C ASN A 336 -3.82 -23.02 -21.02
N GLN A 337 -2.85 -23.40 -20.19
CA GLN A 337 -2.80 -24.67 -19.49
C GLN A 337 -3.39 -24.51 -18.10
N LEU A 338 -4.30 -25.39 -17.70
CA LEU A 338 -4.82 -25.45 -16.33
C LEU A 338 -3.67 -25.87 -15.40
N ILE A 339 -3.29 -24.98 -14.47
CA ILE A 339 -2.21 -25.23 -13.50
C ILE A 339 -2.74 -25.43 -12.08
N GLY A 340 -4.01 -25.08 -11.83
CA GLY A 340 -4.66 -25.30 -10.53
C GLY A 340 -6.18 -25.21 -10.61
N SER A 341 -6.86 -25.95 -9.74
CA SER A 341 -8.32 -25.92 -9.58
C SER A 341 -8.64 -26.09 -8.10
N PHE A 342 -9.28 -25.09 -7.49
CA PHE A 342 -9.46 -24.99 -6.05
C PHE A 342 -10.95 -24.81 -5.72
N ALA A 343 -11.45 -25.56 -4.75
CA ALA A 343 -12.79 -25.32 -4.21
C ALA A 343 -12.79 -23.99 -3.43
N GLY A 344 -13.73 -23.11 -3.75
CA GLY A 344 -13.87 -21.81 -3.11
C GLY A 344 -14.86 -21.85 -1.94
N SER A 345 -14.57 -21.05 -0.91
CA SER A 345 -15.45 -20.81 0.23
C SER A 345 -15.99 -19.37 0.20
N ALA A 346 -17.08 -19.08 0.89
CA ALA A 346 -17.57 -17.71 1.04
C ALA A 346 -16.49 -16.79 1.64
N GLY A 347 -16.44 -15.55 1.16
CA GLY A 347 -15.44 -14.55 1.56
C GLY A 347 -14.15 -14.62 0.74
N LEU A 348 -13.04 -14.20 1.34
CA LEU A 348 -11.72 -14.13 0.71
C LEU A 348 -11.11 -15.51 0.45
N ASN A 349 -10.74 -15.76 -0.79
CA ASN A 349 -9.96 -16.92 -1.24
C ASN A 349 -8.75 -16.40 -2.01
N TYR A 350 -7.56 -16.88 -1.75
CA TYR A 350 -6.37 -16.42 -2.47
C TYR A 350 -5.32 -17.52 -2.58
N GLY A 351 -4.38 -17.35 -3.49
CA GLY A 351 -3.26 -18.26 -3.63
C GLY A 351 -2.24 -17.83 -4.67
N ALA A 352 -1.00 -18.27 -4.46
CA ALA A 352 0.08 -18.24 -5.44
C ALA A 352 0.22 -19.62 -6.07
N VAL A 353 -0.16 -19.76 -7.34
CA VAL A 353 -0.19 -21.07 -8.02
C VAL A 353 1.07 -21.24 -8.85
N PRO A 354 2.00 -22.15 -8.48
CA PRO A 354 3.22 -22.37 -9.25
C PRO A 354 2.93 -22.87 -10.66
N GLY A 355 3.84 -22.58 -11.58
CA GLY A 355 3.74 -23.01 -12.97
C GLY A 355 3.42 -21.89 -13.95
N LEU A 356 3.86 -20.66 -13.64
CA LEU A 356 3.85 -19.55 -14.59
C LEU A 356 4.74 -19.92 -15.81
N ARG A 357 4.20 -19.75 -17.01
CA ARG A 357 4.83 -20.13 -18.29
C ARG A 357 5.00 -18.92 -19.20
N VAL A 358 6.05 -18.96 -20.01
CA VAL A 358 6.29 -18.04 -21.12
C VAL A 358 5.10 -18.05 -22.09
N GLY A 359 4.74 -16.88 -22.60
CA GLY A 359 3.61 -16.67 -23.49
C GLY A 359 2.47 -15.90 -22.84
N GLY A 360 1.26 -16.00 -23.41
CA GLY A 360 0.07 -15.27 -22.99
C GLY A 360 -0.90 -16.18 -22.24
N GLY A 361 -2.17 -15.80 -22.11
CA GLY A 361 -3.19 -16.72 -21.57
C GLY A 361 -2.96 -17.09 -20.09
N GLN A 362 -2.55 -16.11 -19.30
CA GLN A 362 -2.56 -16.13 -17.84
C GLN A 362 -3.94 -15.65 -17.42
N TYR A 363 -4.75 -16.52 -16.86
CA TYR A 363 -6.11 -16.15 -16.48
C TYR A 363 -6.64 -17.00 -15.34
N ILE A 364 -7.67 -16.49 -14.68
CA ILE A 364 -8.49 -17.25 -13.74
C ILE A 364 -9.94 -17.30 -14.21
N GLN A 365 -10.62 -18.39 -13.86
CA GLN A 365 -12.07 -18.55 -14.03
C GLN A 365 -12.69 -18.91 -12.69
N VAL A 366 -13.77 -18.22 -12.34
CA VAL A 366 -14.66 -18.60 -11.25
C VAL A 366 -15.83 -19.36 -11.84
N VAL A 367 -15.99 -20.61 -11.43
CA VAL A 367 -17.00 -21.55 -11.95
C VAL A 367 -18.02 -21.83 -10.85
N ASN A 368 -19.31 -21.72 -11.14
CA ASN A 368 -20.37 -22.04 -10.18
C ASN A 368 -20.65 -23.55 -10.10
N SER A 369 -21.55 -23.95 -9.20
CA SER A 369 -21.93 -25.36 -9.01
C SER A 369 -22.60 -26.01 -10.23
N ALA A 370 -23.15 -25.21 -11.15
CA ALA A 370 -23.70 -25.67 -12.42
C ALA A 370 -22.62 -25.87 -13.50
N GLY A 371 -21.34 -25.64 -13.18
CA GLY A 371 -20.22 -25.77 -14.12
C GLY A 371 -20.07 -24.58 -15.08
N SER A 372 -20.81 -23.48 -14.87
CA SER A 372 -20.73 -22.28 -15.69
C SER A 372 -19.65 -21.32 -15.17
N VAL A 373 -18.87 -20.73 -16.07
CA VAL A 373 -17.96 -19.62 -15.73
C VAL A 373 -18.82 -18.38 -15.47
N VAL A 374 -18.71 -17.82 -14.27
CA VAL A 374 -19.49 -16.65 -13.81
C VAL A 374 -18.67 -15.38 -13.67
N ALA A 375 -17.34 -15.49 -13.64
CA ALA A 375 -16.42 -14.37 -13.65
C ALA A 375 -15.04 -14.85 -14.17
N SER A 376 -14.28 -13.95 -14.78
CA SER A 376 -12.90 -14.23 -15.18
C SER A 376 -12.01 -12.99 -15.17
N ALA A 377 -10.71 -13.19 -14.99
CA ALA A 377 -9.69 -12.16 -15.20
C ALA A 377 -8.62 -12.73 -16.11
N THR A 378 -8.31 -12.03 -17.20
CA THR A 378 -7.33 -12.45 -18.21
C THR A 378 -6.24 -11.40 -18.34
N GLY A 379 -5.00 -11.80 -18.05
CA GLY A 379 -3.81 -10.97 -18.24
C GLY A 379 -3.62 -10.54 -19.67
N THR A 380 -3.21 -9.29 -19.87
CA THR A 380 -2.95 -8.73 -21.22
C THR A 380 -1.46 -8.79 -21.60
N LYS A 381 -0.58 -8.85 -20.59
CA LYS A 381 0.87 -8.90 -20.79
C LYS A 381 1.40 -10.33 -20.91
N GLN A 382 2.29 -10.54 -21.86
CA GLN A 382 2.97 -11.83 -22.02
C GLN A 382 4.04 -12.01 -20.94
N VAL A 383 4.27 -13.26 -20.53
CA VAL A 383 5.43 -13.63 -19.72
C VAL A 383 6.60 -13.93 -20.65
N ALA A 384 7.74 -13.29 -20.40
CA ALA A 384 8.98 -13.52 -21.12
C ALA A 384 9.95 -14.39 -20.31
N ALA A 385 10.76 -15.20 -21.02
CA ALA A 385 11.84 -15.96 -20.41
C ALA A 385 13.06 -15.10 -20.07
N GLN A 386 13.28 -14.05 -20.85
CA GLN A 386 14.42 -13.13 -20.79
C GLN A 386 13.93 -11.72 -21.04
N SER A 387 14.62 -10.72 -20.48
CA SER A 387 14.29 -9.33 -20.79
C SER A 387 14.69 -9.01 -22.23
N SER A 388 13.84 -8.25 -22.92
CA SER A 388 14.11 -7.75 -24.27
C SER A 388 14.79 -6.38 -24.27
N ASN A 389 15.02 -5.78 -23.11
CA ASN A 389 15.64 -4.47 -22.95
C ASN A 389 16.54 -4.45 -21.70
N SER A 390 17.07 -3.27 -21.35
CA SER A 390 17.95 -3.09 -20.19
C SER A 390 17.24 -3.22 -18.84
N VAL A 391 15.90 -3.28 -18.82
CA VAL A 391 15.11 -3.31 -17.59
C VAL A 391 14.78 -4.74 -17.22
N CYS A 392 15.15 -5.14 -16.00
CA CYS A 392 14.73 -6.42 -15.44
C CYS A 392 13.35 -6.27 -14.79
N ASN A 393 12.31 -6.11 -15.62
CA ASN A 393 11.02 -5.68 -15.12
C ASN A 393 10.27 -6.80 -14.38
N TRP A 394 10.21 -6.69 -13.04
CA TRP A 394 9.46 -7.57 -12.15
C TRP A 394 8.15 -6.94 -11.64
N ASN A 395 7.71 -5.85 -12.26
CA ASN A 395 6.40 -5.28 -12.00
C ASN A 395 5.29 -6.29 -12.33
N TYR A 396 4.16 -6.15 -11.66
CA TYR A 396 3.03 -7.07 -11.78
C TYR A 396 2.03 -6.56 -12.79
N GLU A 397 1.64 -7.41 -13.73
CA GLU A 397 0.33 -7.26 -14.38
C GLU A 397 -0.74 -7.57 -13.35
N VAL A 398 -1.72 -6.69 -13.19
CA VAL A 398 -2.86 -6.89 -12.27
C VAL A 398 -4.15 -6.70 -13.07
N VAL A 399 -5.06 -7.67 -13.00
CA VAL A 399 -6.32 -7.63 -13.73
C VAL A 399 -7.47 -8.00 -12.81
N GLY A 400 -8.48 -7.13 -12.73
CA GLY A 400 -9.71 -7.39 -11.97
C GLY A 400 -10.63 -8.40 -12.67
N LEU A 401 -11.50 -9.08 -11.91
CA LEU A 401 -12.54 -9.93 -12.47
C LEU A 401 -13.55 -9.09 -13.30
N SER A 402 -14.07 -9.71 -14.36
CA SER A 402 -15.15 -9.22 -15.22
C SER A 402 -16.22 -10.28 -15.43
#